data_AF-A0A8J2VVY5-F1
#
_entry.id   AF-A0A8J2VVY5-F1
#
_cell.length_a   1.000
_cell.length_b   1.000
_cell.length_c   1.000
_cell.angle_alpha   90.00
_cell.angle_beta   90.00
_cell.angle_gamma   90.00
#
_symmetry.space_group_name_H-M   'P 1'
#
loop_
_entity.id
_entity.type
_entity.pdbx_description
1 polymer ?
#
loop_
_entity_poly.entity_id
_entity_poly.type
_entity_poly.pdbx_seq_one_letter_code
_entity_poly.pdbx_strand_id
1 'polypeptide(L)'
;MAPDPERRQVSFPKLKYPLFREEEPRSPQKWIKAKQIQDGAEGFWRIHDNIYDLTEFIPSHPGGSQWLSMTKGTDITEAFETHHINSTAEALLPKYFIKKADTPRNSPFTFEEDGFYKTLKAKVVLKLKDIPGDLRKKSDNITDFLFVCFAVAGPLCCWLWTKNLIYGAAATLILGLTLCALTICAHNYFHRADSWRMYLFNISGFSYIDWRISHSMSHHLYTNTANDIELSFLEPFLQYLPRPDKPLWAQMGAFFYPIVFLFTSLGCMIKELVCGILKLDDKNLTLANAIPFVLPIWMWYFSGLFLPWTILVWLATVMISSLFFMIFGLTAGHHAHTNFFEGDVPREETLDWGIHQLDSIVERIDYAGDHFKSLTRFGDHSLHHLFPTLDHAELKYLYPTLFEHCEKFETQLRTTTFYNALISQSKQLIRKRPNNFKQKVKQSS
;
A
#
# COMPACT_ATOMS: atom_id res chain seq x y z
N MET A 1 -14.60 -19.11 13.09
CA MET A 1 -14.68 -20.18 12.07
C MET A 1 -13.28 -20.75 11.94
N ALA A 2 -13.10 -22.07 11.94
CA ALA A 2 -11.81 -22.65 11.57
C ALA A 2 -11.44 -22.19 10.15
N PRO A 3 -10.15 -21.98 9.82
CA PRO A 3 -9.73 -21.70 8.45
C PRO A 3 -10.30 -22.79 7.55
N ASP A 4 -11.12 -22.41 6.57
CA ASP A 4 -11.65 -23.37 5.61
C ASP A 4 -10.50 -23.82 4.69
N PRO A 5 -9.96 -25.04 4.86
CA PRO A 5 -8.83 -25.52 4.06
C PRO A 5 -9.25 -25.77 2.61
N GLU A 6 -10.56 -25.82 2.33
CA GLU A 6 -11.13 -26.05 1.00
C GLU A 6 -11.34 -24.75 0.22
N ARG A 7 -11.30 -23.58 0.87
CA ARG A 7 -11.38 -22.28 0.18
C ARG A 7 -10.05 -21.96 -0.48
N ARG A 8 -9.84 -22.55 -1.65
CA ARG A 8 -8.63 -22.35 -2.44
C ARG A 8 -8.64 -20.97 -3.07
N GLN A 9 -7.46 -20.38 -3.11
CA GLN A 9 -7.12 -19.43 -4.16
C GLN A 9 -7.38 -20.12 -5.52
N VAL A 10 -8.33 -19.57 -6.28
CA VAL A 10 -8.86 -20.14 -7.52
C VAL A 10 -8.07 -19.62 -8.72
N SER A 11 -7.70 -18.35 -8.71
CA SER A 11 -7.02 -17.74 -9.85
C SER A 11 -5.64 -18.33 -10.06
N PHE A 12 -4.86 -18.48 -8.97
CA PHE A 12 -3.47 -18.95 -9.03
C PHE A 12 -3.25 -20.21 -8.17
N PRO A 13 -3.39 -21.42 -8.74
CA PRO A 13 -3.30 -22.67 -7.95
C PRO A 13 -1.98 -22.89 -7.20
N LYS A 14 -0.88 -22.27 -7.67
CA LYS A 14 0.45 -22.33 -7.03
C LYS A 14 0.57 -21.43 -5.79
N LEU A 15 -0.30 -20.43 -5.65
CA LEU A 15 -0.31 -19.55 -4.50
C LEU A 15 -1.28 -20.08 -3.45
N LYS A 16 -0.74 -20.47 -2.30
CA LYS A 16 -1.56 -20.98 -1.19
C LYS A 16 -2.45 -19.87 -0.63
N TYR A 17 -3.68 -20.23 -0.26
CA TYR A 17 -4.56 -19.35 0.51
C TYR A 17 -3.90 -19.02 1.88
N PRO A 18 -3.89 -17.76 2.34
CA PRO A 18 -3.20 -17.42 3.57
C PRO A 18 -3.88 -18.03 4.80
N LEU A 19 -3.11 -18.76 5.63
CA LEU A 19 -3.64 -19.54 6.77
C LEU A 19 -4.50 -18.73 7.73
N PHE A 20 -4.07 -17.51 8.07
CA PHE A 20 -4.68 -16.69 9.12
C PHE A 20 -5.53 -15.54 8.58
N ARG A 21 -5.90 -15.56 7.29
CA ARG A 21 -6.61 -14.45 6.63
C ARG A 21 -7.93 -14.09 7.33
N GLU A 22 -8.65 -15.08 7.84
CA GLU A 22 -9.96 -14.89 8.47
C GLU A 22 -9.92 -14.82 10.01
N GLU A 23 -8.73 -14.88 10.61
CA GLU A 23 -8.59 -14.91 12.06
C GLU A 23 -8.54 -13.50 12.67
N GLU A 24 -9.45 -13.22 13.60
CA GLU A 24 -9.48 -11.93 14.30
C GLU A 24 -8.56 -11.88 15.54
N PRO A 25 -7.98 -10.71 15.88
CA PRO A 25 -7.91 -9.54 15.03
C PRO A 25 -7.01 -9.80 13.82
N ARG A 26 -7.40 -9.33 12.63
CA ARG A 26 -6.53 -9.35 11.44
C ARG A 26 -5.34 -8.40 11.65
N SER A 27 -4.11 -8.92 11.61
CA SER A 27 -2.88 -8.16 11.87
C SER A 27 -1.80 -8.43 10.81
N PRO A 28 -0.91 -7.46 10.52
CA PRO A 28 0.23 -7.73 9.66
C PRO A 28 1.19 -8.78 10.25
N GLN A 29 1.25 -8.90 11.58
CA GLN A 29 2.05 -9.92 12.27
C GLN A 29 1.54 -11.34 11.96
N LYS A 30 0.21 -11.56 11.96
CA LYS A 30 -0.37 -12.83 11.50
C LYS A 30 -0.05 -13.11 10.05
N TRP A 31 -0.09 -12.10 9.19
CA TRP A 31 0.28 -12.27 7.78
C TRP A 31 1.71 -12.79 7.63
N ILE A 32 2.67 -12.17 8.32
CA ILE A 32 4.07 -12.63 8.35
C ILE A 32 4.16 -14.06 8.89
N LYS A 33 3.49 -14.40 9.99
CA LYS A 33 3.47 -15.77 10.54
C LYS A 33 2.94 -16.80 9.54
N ALA A 34 1.87 -16.47 8.80
CA ALA A 34 1.35 -17.33 7.75
C ALA A 34 2.39 -17.55 6.64
N LYS A 35 3.03 -16.47 6.17
CA LYS A 35 4.10 -16.52 5.16
C LYS A 35 5.28 -17.36 5.62
N GLN A 36 5.71 -17.22 6.88
CA GLN A 36 6.79 -18.03 7.46
C GLN A 36 6.51 -19.54 7.41
N ILE A 37 5.25 -19.94 7.59
CA ILE A 37 4.82 -21.34 7.51
C ILE A 37 4.72 -21.80 6.05
N GLN A 38 4.26 -20.94 5.14
CA GLN A 38 3.82 -21.34 3.81
C GLN A 38 4.87 -21.21 2.71
N ASP A 39 5.89 -20.36 2.90
CA ASP A 39 6.84 -19.94 1.87
C ASP A 39 8.05 -20.85 1.68
N GLY A 40 8.32 -21.75 2.64
CA GLY A 40 9.44 -22.67 2.55
C GLY A 40 10.80 -21.97 2.53
N ALA A 41 10.96 -20.91 3.32
CA ALA A 41 12.23 -20.19 3.47
C ALA A 41 13.14 -20.74 4.60
N GLU A 42 12.73 -21.85 5.22
CA GLU A 42 13.59 -22.68 6.08
C GLU A 42 14.20 -21.92 7.28
N GLY A 43 13.46 -20.94 7.82
CA GLY A 43 13.90 -20.10 8.94
C GLY A 43 14.86 -18.95 8.58
N PHE A 44 15.21 -18.82 7.30
CA PHE A 44 16.07 -17.79 6.73
C PHE A 44 15.30 -16.95 5.70
N TRP A 45 15.99 -16.25 4.79
CA TRP A 45 15.34 -15.53 3.70
C TRP A 45 15.47 -16.32 2.41
N ARG A 46 14.34 -16.50 1.72
CA ARG A 46 14.33 -17.10 0.39
C ARG A 46 14.27 -16.00 -0.68
N ILE A 47 15.15 -16.08 -1.66
CA ILE A 47 15.11 -15.28 -2.89
C ILE A 47 15.24 -16.26 -4.06
N HIS A 48 14.24 -16.29 -4.93
CA HIS A 48 14.05 -17.31 -5.95
C HIS A 48 14.10 -18.72 -5.34
N ASP A 49 14.95 -19.60 -5.87
CA ASP A 49 15.11 -20.98 -5.38
C ASP A 49 16.29 -21.15 -4.41
N ASN A 50 16.78 -20.06 -3.84
CA ASN A 50 17.95 -20.04 -2.97
C ASN A 50 17.60 -19.51 -1.58
N ILE A 51 18.29 -20.06 -0.57
CA ILE A 51 18.19 -19.67 0.84
C ILE A 51 19.44 -18.89 1.24
N TYR A 52 19.23 -17.76 1.92
CA TYR A 52 20.27 -16.82 2.32
C TYR A 52 20.21 -16.49 3.81
N ASP A 53 21.36 -16.47 4.49
CA ASP A 53 21.46 -15.93 5.85
C ASP A 53 21.86 -14.45 5.81
N LEU A 54 20.87 -13.57 5.95
CA LEU A 54 21.08 -12.12 5.96
C LEU A 54 21.27 -11.55 7.37
N THR A 55 21.37 -12.38 8.41
CA THR A 55 21.36 -11.94 9.83
C THR A 55 22.41 -10.86 10.11
N GLU A 56 23.66 -11.09 9.70
CA GLU A 56 24.76 -10.14 9.88
C GLU A 56 24.64 -8.89 8.98
N PHE A 57 23.85 -8.97 7.90
CA PHE A 57 23.64 -7.86 6.98
C PHE A 57 22.54 -6.89 7.42
N ILE A 58 21.59 -7.34 8.24
CA ILE A 58 20.45 -6.53 8.74
C ILE A 58 20.86 -5.10 9.18
N PRO A 59 21.85 -4.89 10.06
CA PRO A 59 22.19 -3.55 10.53
C PRO A 59 22.82 -2.66 9.45
N SER A 60 23.33 -3.26 8.36
CA SER A 60 23.98 -2.56 7.26
C SER A 60 23.08 -2.39 6.03
N HIS A 61 21.83 -2.87 6.09
CA HIS A 61 20.91 -2.80 4.96
C HIS A 61 20.55 -1.33 4.63
N PRO A 62 20.87 -0.82 3.42
CA PRO A 62 20.65 0.58 3.08
C PRO A 62 19.18 1.03 3.13
N GLY A 63 18.23 0.10 2.95
CA GLY A 63 16.80 0.37 3.06
C GLY A 63 16.27 0.43 4.51
N GLY A 64 17.11 0.14 5.51
CA GLY A 64 16.72 0.02 6.92
C GLY A 64 16.55 -1.43 7.38
N SER A 65 16.84 -1.68 8.66
CA SER A 65 16.87 -3.03 9.24
C SER A 65 15.49 -3.70 9.29
N GLN A 66 14.42 -2.90 9.43
CA GLN A 66 13.05 -3.38 9.59
C GLN A 66 12.62 -4.34 8.47
N TRP A 67 13.01 -4.07 7.23
CA TRP A 67 12.66 -4.90 6.07
C TRP A 67 13.09 -6.35 6.26
N LEU A 68 14.33 -6.59 6.70
CA LEU A 68 14.85 -7.94 6.86
C LEU A 68 14.45 -8.54 8.22
N SER A 69 14.43 -7.74 9.29
CA SER A 69 14.03 -8.22 10.62
C SER A 69 12.59 -8.74 10.64
N MET A 70 11.65 -8.06 9.96
CA MET A 70 10.24 -8.45 9.93
C MET A 70 9.96 -9.63 9.01
N THR A 71 10.80 -9.85 7.99
CA THR A 71 10.58 -10.87 6.94
C THR A 71 11.41 -12.13 7.14
N LYS A 72 12.15 -12.25 8.25
CA LYS A 72 12.92 -13.45 8.54
C LYS A 72 12.01 -14.69 8.49
N GLY A 73 12.44 -15.72 7.78
CA GLY A 73 11.66 -16.94 7.58
C GLY A 73 10.65 -16.87 6.44
N THR A 74 10.65 -15.84 5.59
CA THR A 74 9.71 -15.70 4.45
C THR A 74 10.41 -15.74 3.09
N ASP A 75 9.65 -15.98 2.02
CA ASP A 75 10.09 -15.74 0.64
C ASP A 75 9.94 -14.25 0.32
N ILE A 76 11.07 -13.58 0.08
CA ILE A 76 11.16 -12.15 -0.18
C ILE A 76 11.51 -11.86 -1.65
N THR A 77 11.29 -12.80 -2.57
CA THR A 77 11.66 -12.66 -3.99
C THR A 77 10.99 -11.45 -4.64
N GLU A 78 9.66 -11.31 -4.51
CA GLU A 78 8.95 -10.17 -5.10
C GLU A 78 9.43 -8.84 -4.49
N ALA A 79 9.68 -8.80 -3.17
CA ALA A 79 10.22 -7.62 -2.50
C ALA A 79 11.63 -7.28 -3.01
N PHE A 80 12.49 -8.30 -3.13
CA PHE A 80 13.87 -8.15 -3.59
C PHE A 80 13.91 -7.58 -5.01
N GLU A 81 13.17 -8.17 -5.95
CA GLU A 81 13.17 -7.77 -7.35
C GLU A 81 12.63 -6.35 -7.55
N THR A 82 11.63 -5.95 -6.76
CA THR A 82 10.89 -4.70 -6.97
C THR A 82 11.47 -3.50 -6.23
N HIS A 83 12.15 -3.72 -5.10
CA HIS A 83 12.71 -2.64 -4.30
C HIS A 83 14.16 -2.31 -4.72
N HIS A 84 14.90 -3.28 -5.26
CA HIS A 84 16.27 -3.06 -5.74
C HIS A 84 16.28 -2.79 -7.25
N ILE A 85 16.32 -1.52 -7.65
CA ILE A 85 16.23 -1.14 -9.06
C ILE A 85 17.54 -1.45 -9.82
N ASN A 86 18.69 -1.26 -9.19
CA ASN A 86 20.01 -1.52 -9.77
C ASN A 86 20.57 -2.89 -9.34
N SER A 87 21.65 -3.33 -9.97
CA SER A 87 22.26 -4.66 -9.78
C SER A 87 23.14 -4.81 -8.53
N THR A 88 23.15 -3.83 -7.62
CA THR A 88 24.07 -3.83 -6.47
C THR A 88 23.72 -4.92 -5.46
N ALA A 89 22.43 -5.16 -5.23
CA ALA A 89 21.97 -6.15 -4.28
C ALA A 89 22.29 -7.57 -4.77
N GLU A 90 22.08 -7.83 -6.06
CA GLU A 90 22.39 -9.09 -6.75
C GLU A 90 23.88 -9.43 -6.65
N ALA A 91 24.76 -8.43 -6.76
CA ALA A 91 26.21 -8.63 -6.64
C ALA A 91 26.66 -8.97 -5.21
N LEU A 92 25.92 -8.53 -4.18
CA LEU A 92 26.23 -8.82 -2.78
C LEU A 92 25.68 -10.17 -2.31
N LEU A 93 24.57 -10.60 -2.91
CA LEU A 93 23.78 -11.75 -2.47
C LEU A 93 24.57 -13.08 -2.35
N PRO A 94 25.54 -13.42 -3.24
CA PRO A 94 26.31 -14.66 -3.13
C PRO A 94 27.07 -14.85 -1.82
N LYS A 95 27.41 -13.75 -1.11
CA LYS A 95 28.12 -13.79 0.18
C LYS A 95 27.31 -14.44 1.30
N TYR A 96 25.98 -14.42 1.16
CA TYR A 96 25.04 -14.87 2.18
C TYR A 96 24.35 -16.18 1.81
N PHE A 97 24.72 -16.78 0.67
CA PHE A 97 24.10 -18.01 0.17
C PHE A 97 24.41 -19.20 1.08
N ILE A 98 23.37 -19.94 1.45
CA ILE A 98 23.49 -21.17 2.24
C ILE A 98 23.36 -22.40 1.32
N LYS A 99 22.20 -22.52 0.67
CA LYS A 99 21.84 -23.67 -0.17
C LYS A 99 20.63 -23.33 -1.07
N LYS A 100 20.30 -24.25 -1.96
CA LYS A 100 19.01 -24.22 -2.68
C LYS A 100 17.87 -24.62 -1.72
N ALA A 101 16.68 -24.06 -1.96
CA ALA A 101 15.49 -24.38 -1.18
C ALA A 101 15.02 -25.82 -1.46
N ASP A 102 14.54 -26.50 -0.43
CA ASP A 102 14.10 -27.91 -0.54
C ASP A 102 12.71 -28.05 -1.17
N THR A 103 11.93 -26.96 -1.25
CA THR A 103 10.54 -26.96 -1.73
C THR A 103 10.32 -25.93 -2.84
N PRO A 104 9.37 -26.16 -3.78
CA PRO A 104 8.98 -25.15 -4.76
C PRO A 104 8.49 -23.85 -4.10
N ARG A 105 8.60 -22.72 -4.81
CA ARG A 105 8.10 -21.42 -4.34
C ARG A 105 6.58 -21.43 -4.17
N ASN A 106 6.11 -20.73 -3.15
CA ASN A 106 4.69 -20.41 -2.94
C ASN A 106 4.34 -19.08 -3.63
N SER A 107 4.52 -19.01 -4.94
CA SER A 107 4.20 -17.82 -5.75
C SER A 107 3.86 -18.21 -7.19
N PRO A 108 2.90 -17.53 -7.83
CA PRO A 108 2.62 -17.72 -9.25
C PRO A 108 3.45 -16.78 -10.13
N PHE A 109 4.21 -15.87 -9.52
CA PHE A 109 4.85 -14.78 -10.23
C PHE A 109 6.27 -15.12 -10.67
N THR A 110 6.58 -14.76 -11.91
CA THR A 110 7.90 -14.93 -12.51
C THR A 110 8.60 -13.60 -12.69
N PHE A 111 9.93 -13.69 -12.74
CA PHE A 111 10.86 -12.61 -13.02
C PHE A 111 11.89 -13.10 -14.05
N GLU A 112 11.39 -13.64 -15.17
CA GLU A 112 12.25 -14.13 -16.26
C GLU A 112 13.07 -12.97 -16.84
N GLU A 113 14.32 -13.23 -17.19
CA GLU A 113 15.26 -12.18 -17.65
C GLU A 113 14.82 -11.51 -18.97
N ASP A 114 14.10 -12.24 -19.83
CA ASP A 114 13.47 -11.72 -21.05
C ASP A 114 11.99 -11.34 -20.86
N GLY A 115 11.46 -11.50 -19.64
CA GLY A 115 10.10 -11.15 -19.23
C GLY A 115 9.85 -9.64 -19.18
N PHE A 116 8.58 -9.27 -19.02
CA PHE A 116 8.14 -7.87 -19.01
C PHE A 116 8.80 -7.10 -17.87
N TYR A 117 8.73 -7.58 -16.64
CA TYR A 117 9.23 -6.79 -15.50
C TYR A 117 10.74 -6.54 -15.56
N LYS A 118 11.55 -7.60 -15.77
CA LYS A 118 13.02 -7.50 -15.76
C LYS A 118 13.54 -6.65 -16.91
N THR A 119 12.96 -6.81 -18.11
CA THR A 119 13.35 -5.98 -19.25
C THR A 119 12.88 -4.53 -19.13
N LEU A 120 11.73 -4.25 -18.49
CA LEU A 120 11.30 -2.89 -18.14
C LEU A 120 12.25 -2.27 -17.10
N LYS A 121 12.55 -2.99 -16.01
CA LYS A 121 13.48 -2.57 -14.96
C LYS A 121 14.83 -2.15 -15.54
N ALA A 122 15.39 -2.95 -16.47
CA ALA A 122 16.64 -2.61 -17.16
C ALA A 122 16.54 -1.30 -17.97
N LYS A 123 15.45 -1.08 -18.71
CA LYS A 123 15.22 0.18 -19.42
C LYS A 123 15.10 1.37 -18.46
N VAL A 124 14.39 1.19 -17.33
CA VAL A 124 14.23 2.22 -16.30
C VAL A 124 15.57 2.59 -15.65
N VAL A 125 16.44 1.62 -15.36
CA VAL A 125 17.80 1.88 -14.86
C VAL A 125 18.60 2.79 -15.80
N LEU A 126 18.49 2.57 -17.11
CA LEU A 126 19.13 3.43 -18.10
C LEU A 126 18.49 4.83 -18.09
N LYS A 127 17.16 4.90 -18.05
CA LYS A 127 16.43 6.17 -18.07
C LYS A 127 16.69 7.04 -16.84
N LEU A 128 16.90 6.42 -15.67
CA LEU A 128 17.23 7.12 -14.43
C LEU A 128 18.53 7.94 -14.52
N LYS A 129 19.45 7.58 -15.42
CA LYS A 129 20.69 8.36 -15.65
C LYS A 129 20.42 9.73 -16.29
N ASP A 130 19.30 9.87 -17.01
CA ASP A 130 18.90 11.12 -17.66
C ASP A 130 18.05 12.02 -16.74
N ILE A 131 17.61 11.51 -15.59
CA ILE A 131 16.73 12.22 -14.66
C ILE A 131 17.59 13.05 -13.68
N PRO A 132 17.27 14.33 -13.42
CA PRO A 132 18.01 15.14 -12.46
C PRO A 132 18.08 14.47 -11.07
N GLY A 133 19.29 14.29 -10.55
CA GLY A 133 19.50 13.56 -9.28
C GLY A 133 18.96 14.25 -8.03
N ASP A 134 18.69 15.55 -8.07
CA ASP A 134 18.16 16.33 -6.95
C ASP A 134 16.63 16.43 -6.94
N LEU A 135 15.96 15.79 -7.90
CA LEU A 135 14.53 15.94 -8.12
C LEU A 135 13.67 15.49 -6.94
N ARG A 136 14.16 14.52 -6.15
CA ARG A 136 13.53 14.04 -4.91
C ARG A 136 13.33 15.15 -3.87
N LYS A 137 14.13 16.22 -3.91
CA LYS A 137 13.95 17.39 -3.04
C LYS A 137 12.60 18.07 -3.24
N LYS A 138 11.95 17.90 -4.40
CA LYS A 138 10.60 18.43 -4.64
C LYS A 138 9.59 17.79 -3.68
N SER A 139 9.63 16.47 -3.54
CA SER A 139 8.81 15.71 -2.59
C SER A 139 9.13 16.11 -1.15
N ASP A 140 10.41 16.22 -0.81
CA ASP A 140 10.85 16.65 0.52
C ASP A 140 10.27 18.03 0.87
N ASN A 141 10.43 19.02 -0.03
CA ASN A 141 9.96 20.38 0.18
C ASN A 141 8.43 20.46 0.32
N ILE A 142 7.67 19.72 -0.51
CA ILE A 142 6.21 19.68 -0.41
C ILE A 142 5.77 19.04 0.91
N THR A 143 6.41 17.94 1.30
CA THR A 143 6.08 17.20 2.53
C THR A 143 6.36 18.07 3.76
N ASP A 144 7.53 18.72 3.79
CA ASP A 144 7.94 19.60 4.89
C ASP A 144 7.03 20.84 4.97
N PHE A 145 6.70 21.44 3.84
CA PHE A 145 5.76 22.56 3.78
C PHE A 145 4.39 22.17 4.34
N LEU A 146 3.84 21.02 3.91
CA LEU A 146 2.56 20.51 4.41
C LEU A 146 2.63 20.23 5.92
N PHE A 147 3.73 19.68 6.41
CA PHE A 147 3.94 19.43 7.85
C PHE A 147 3.95 20.74 8.65
N VAL A 148 4.70 21.76 8.19
CA VAL A 148 4.74 23.07 8.84
C VAL A 148 3.37 23.74 8.82
N CYS A 149 2.68 23.73 7.67
CA CYS A 149 1.33 24.25 7.55
C CYS A 149 0.37 23.55 8.52
N PHE A 150 0.44 22.21 8.62
CA PHE A 150 -0.38 21.44 9.53
C PHE A 150 -0.09 21.77 11.00
N ALA A 151 1.19 21.84 11.38
CA ALA A 151 1.60 22.14 12.74
C ALA A 151 1.16 23.54 13.21
N VAL A 152 1.17 24.54 12.32
CA VAL A 152 0.70 25.90 12.60
C VAL A 152 -0.83 25.98 12.56
N ALA A 153 -1.46 25.32 11.59
CA ALA A 153 -2.91 25.36 11.41
C ALA A 153 -3.68 24.64 12.53
N GLY A 154 -3.08 23.66 13.20
CA GLY A 154 -3.70 22.93 14.32
C GLY A 154 -4.18 23.84 15.45
N PRO A 155 -3.28 24.56 16.16
CA PRO A 155 -3.68 25.50 17.19
C PRO A 155 -4.55 26.65 16.67
N LEU A 156 -4.26 27.16 15.47
CA LEU A 156 -5.08 28.21 14.84
C LEU A 156 -6.52 27.76 14.64
N CYS A 157 -6.74 26.52 14.18
CA CYS A 157 -8.06 25.92 14.04
C CYS A 157 -8.79 25.91 15.38
N CYS A 158 -8.16 25.42 16.45
CA CYS A 158 -8.76 25.42 17.79
C CYS A 158 -9.02 26.84 18.33
N TRP A 159 -8.14 27.80 18.04
CA TRP A 159 -8.37 29.20 18.40
C TRP A 159 -9.60 29.76 17.66
N LEU A 160 -9.79 29.44 16.37
CA LEU A 160 -10.96 29.86 15.60
C LEU A 160 -12.27 29.32 16.19
N TRP A 161 -12.27 28.10 16.74
CA TRP A 161 -13.42 27.56 17.48
C TRP A 161 -13.79 28.40 18.72
N THR A 162 -12.84 29.12 19.33
CA THR A 162 -13.13 30.06 20.43
C THR A 162 -13.77 31.37 19.94
N LYS A 163 -13.68 31.67 18.65
CA LYS A 163 -14.15 32.93 18.05
C LYS A 163 -15.47 32.76 17.32
N ASN A 164 -15.61 31.70 16.52
CA ASN A 164 -16.80 31.47 15.72
C ASN A 164 -16.90 29.99 15.30
N LEU A 165 -18.09 29.41 15.45
CA LEU A 165 -18.35 28.00 15.11
C LEU A 165 -18.16 27.69 13.62
N ILE A 166 -18.56 28.60 12.72
CA ILE A 166 -18.44 28.39 11.27
C ILE A 166 -16.97 28.42 10.85
N TYR A 167 -16.19 29.38 11.37
CA TYR A 167 -14.76 29.45 11.08
C TYR A 167 -13.99 28.27 11.66
N GLY A 168 -14.33 27.85 12.87
CA GLY A 168 -13.79 26.62 13.47
C GLY A 168 -14.09 25.40 12.61
N ALA A 169 -15.34 25.19 12.20
CA ALA A 169 -15.74 24.05 11.37
C ALA A 169 -15.04 24.05 9.99
N ALA A 170 -14.97 25.20 9.32
CA ALA A 170 -14.27 25.34 8.05
C ALA A 170 -12.76 25.07 8.20
N ALA A 171 -12.14 25.56 9.28
CA ALA A 171 -10.74 25.31 9.57
C ALA A 171 -10.47 23.83 9.85
N THR A 172 -11.36 23.13 10.56
CA THR A 172 -11.25 21.67 10.80
C THR A 172 -11.26 20.89 9.49
N LEU A 173 -12.11 21.26 8.52
CA LEU A 173 -12.12 20.63 7.19
C LEU A 173 -10.80 20.82 6.45
N ILE A 174 -10.27 22.04 6.42
CA ILE A 174 -8.98 22.35 5.77
C ILE A 174 -7.84 21.61 6.48
N LEU A 175 -7.85 21.56 7.80
CA LEU A 175 -6.85 20.85 8.60
C LEU A 175 -6.88 19.34 8.30
N GLY A 176 -8.07 18.74 8.22
CA GLY A 176 -8.24 17.33 7.86
C GLY A 176 -7.79 17.01 6.43
N LEU A 177 -8.06 17.88 5.46
CA LEU A 177 -7.55 17.75 4.08
C LEU A 177 -6.03 17.91 4.01
N THR A 178 -5.46 18.79 4.82
CA THR A 178 -4.00 18.99 4.92
C THR A 178 -3.34 17.75 5.53
N LEU A 179 -3.93 17.18 6.59
CA LEU A 179 -3.46 15.92 7.17
C LEU A 179 -3.53 14.78 6.15
N CYS A 180 -4.62 14.67 5.39
CA CYS A 180 -4.75 13.67 4.33
C CYS A 180 -3.59 13.77 3.33
N ALA A 181 -3.34 14.97 2.79
CA ALA A 181 -2.24 15.19 1.86
C ALA A 181 -0.88 14.84 2.48
N LEU A 182 -0.65 15.22 3.74
CA LEU A 182 0.57 14.91 4.48
C LEU A 182 0.76 13.40 4.70
N THR A 183 -0.31 12.69 5.07
CA THR A 183 -0.29 11.22 5.24
C THR A 183 0.03 10.52 3.92
N ILE A 184 -0.53 10.97 2.80
CA ILE A 184 -0.22 10.39 1.48
C ILE A 184 1.23 10.70 1.09
N CYS A 185 1.73 11.92 1.35
CA CYS A 185 3.16 12.23 1.16
C CYS A 185 4.05 11.31 2.00
N ALA A 186 3.70 11.06 3.26
CA ALA A 186 4.49 10.24 4.18
C ALA A 186 4.59 8.76 3.72
N HIS A 187 3.57 8.26 3.00
CA HIS A 187 3.57 6.90 2.44
C HIS A 187 4.73 6.65 1.48
N ASN A 188 5.07 7.63 0.64
CA ASN A 188 6.21 7.56 -0.28
C ASN A 188 7.55 7.28 0.44
N TYR A 189 7.69 7.67 1.71
CA TYR A 189 8.94 7.52 2.43
C TYR A 189 9.12 6.17 3.10
N PHE A 190 8.06 5.44 3.46
CA PHE A 190 8.22 4.13 4.08
C PHE A 190 8.56 3.01 3.09
N HIS A 191 8.42 3.27 1.79
CA HIS A 191 8.95 2.41 0.72
C HIS A 191 10.45 2.62 0.49
N ARG A 192 10.99 3.76 0.92
CA ARG A 192 12.38 4.18 0.69
C ARG A 192 13.26 3.84 1.90
N ALA A 193 14.54 4.19 1.80
CA ALA A 193 15.44 4.19 2.95
C ALA A 193 14.84 5.03 4.10
N ASP A 194 14.99 4.53 5.32
CA ASP A 194 14.38 5.12 6.51
C ASP A 194 14.73 6.61 6.63
N SER A 195 13.69 7.41 6.86
CA SER A 195 13.81 8.86 7.07
C SER A 195 12.77 9.32 8.07
N TRP A 196 13.00 10.48 8.71
CA TRP A 196 12.06 11.00 9.70
C TRP A 196 10.65 11.26 9.12
N ARG A 197 10.54 11.50 7.80
CA ARG A 197 9.27 11.76 7.10
C ARG A 197 8.34 10.55 7.09
N MET A 198 8.85 9.33 7.23
CA MET A 198 7.99 8.14 7.33
C MET A 198 7.10 8.18 8.59
N TYR A 199 7.60 8.76 9.68
CA TYR A 199 6.87 8.87 10.94
C TYR A 199 5.70 9.86 10.87
N LEU A 200 5.68 10.77 9.89
CA LEU A 200 4.56 11.68 9.67
C LEU A 200 3.27 10.93 9.34
N PHE A 201 3.38 9.71 8.78
CA PHE A 201 2.27 8.82 8.53
C PHE A 201 1.48 8.49 9.81
N ASN A 202 2.17 8.45 10.96
CA ASN A 202 1.54 8.15 12.24
C ASN A 202 0.65 9.26 12.78
N ILE A 203 0.80 10.50 12.31
CA ILE A 203 -0.02 11.64 12.78
C ILE A 203 -1.51 11.39 12.51
N SER A 204 -1.85 10.70 11.42
CA SER A 204 -3.24 10.39 11.09
C SER A 204 -3.83 9.22 11.88
N GLY A 205 -3.05 8.52 12.71
CA GLY A 205 -3.50 7.35 13.47
C GLY A 205 -3.17 5.99 12.82
N PHE A 206 -2.63 5.98 11.60
CA PHE A 206 -2.06 4.76 11.02
C PHE A 206 -0.69 4.47 11.64
N SER A 207 -0.17 3.25 11.46
CA SER A 207 1.16 2.86 11.90
C SER A 207 2.03 2.57 10.68
N TYR A 208 3.09 3.34 10.45
CA TYR A 208 4.00 3.10 9.31
C TYR A 208 4.63 1.70 9.36
N ILE A 209 4.83 1.14 10.56
CA ILE A 209 5.37 -0.22 10.76
C ILE A 209 4.40 -1.25 10.21
N ASP A 210 3.13 -1.17 10.61
CA ASP A 210 2.10 -2.07 10.13
C ASP A 210 1.82 -1.88 8.64
N TRP A 211 1.85 -0.63 8.14
CA TRP A 211 1.68 -0.31 6.73
C TRP A 211 2.89 -0.71 5.87
N ARG A 212 4.11 -0.74 6.41
CA ARG A 212 5.25 -1.31 5.70
C ARG A 212 4.99 -2.78 5.36
N ILE A 213 4.38 -3.52 6.28
CA ILE A 213 3.97 -4.91 6.06
C ILE A 213 2.71 -5.00 5.17
N SER A 214 1.60 -4.37 5.57
CA SER A 214 0.32 -4.53 4.86
C SER A 214 0.36 -3.97 3.45
N HIS A 215 0.94 -2.79 3.29
CA HIS A 215 0.95 -2.10 2.02
C HIS A 215 2.15 -2.55 1.19
N SER A 216 3.37 -2.37 1.70
CA SER A 216 4.59 -2.56 0.89
C SER A 216 4.95 -4.04 0.68
N MET A 217 4.79 -4.88 1.70
CA MET A 217 5.15 -6.31 1.63
C MET A 217 3.99 -7.22 1.23
N SER A 218 2.74 -6.79 1.39
CA SER A 218 1.56 -7.59 1.03
C SER A 218 0.84 -7.03 -0.19
N HIS A 219 0.27 -5.83 -0.10
CA HIS A 219 -0.52 -5.24 -1.19
C HIS A 219 0.29 -5.00 -2.46
N HIS A 220 1.49 -4.41 -2.39
CA HIS A 220 2.35 -4.20 -3.57
C HIS A 220 2.78 -5.51 -4.22
N LEU A 221 3.16 -6.51 -3.42
CA LEU A 221 3.71 -7.77 -3.94
C LEU A 221 2.63 -8.68 -4.53
N TYR A 222 1.43 -8.68 -3.93
CA TYR A 222 0.35 -9.64 -4.22
C TYR A 222 -0.98 -8.96 -4.52
N THR A 223 -0.94 -7.77 -5.12
CA THR A 223 -2.08 -6.86 -5.36
C THR A 223 -3.32 -7.60 -5.83
N ASN A 224 -4.44 -7.38 -5.13
CA ASN A 224 -5.75 -7.96 -5.43
C ASN A 224 -5.84 -9.51 -5.41
N THR A 225 -4.81 -10.23 -4.97
CA THR A 225 -4.88 -11.68 -4.72
C THR A 225 -5.41 -11.98 -3.32
N ALA A 226 -5.62 -13.25 -2.96
CA ALA A 226 -5.90 -13.63 -1.57
C ALA A 226 -4.77 -13.26 -0.59
N ASN A 227 -3.53 -13.10 -1.05
CA ASN A 227 -2.39 -12.73 -0.20
C ASN A 227 -2.29 -11.22 0.07
N ASP A 228 -3.12 -10.40 -0.60
CA ASP A 228 -3.31 -8.99 -0.27
C ASP A 228 -4.15 -8.87 1.01
N ILE A 229 -3.49 -8.53 2.12
CA ILE A 229 -4.15 -8.40 3.43
C ILE A 229 -5.01 -7.15 3.53
N GLU A 230 -4.77 -6.12 2.71
CA GLU A 230 -5.58 -4.89 2.76
C GLU A 230 -7.02 -5.17 2.30
N LEU A 231 -7.21 -6.11 1.37
CA LEU A 231 -8.54 -6.63 1.06
C LEU A 231 -9.22 -7.24 2.28
N SER A 232 -8.48 -7.95 3.12
CA SER A 232 -9.02 -8.64 4.31
C SER A 232 -9.33 -7.67 5.45
N PHE A 233 -8.54 -6.60 5.60
CA PHE A 233 -8.80 -5.56 6.61
C PHE A 233 -10.11 -4.81 6.38
N LEU A 234 -10.58 -4.77 5.14
CA LEU A 234 -11.87 -4.15 4.80
C LEU A 234 -13.05 -5.10 5.03
N GLU A 235 -12.80 -6.41 5.12
CA GLU A 235 -13.82 -7.41 5.44
C GLU A 235 -14.16 -7.38 6.94
N PRO A 236 -15.43 -7.65 7.33
CA PRO A 236 -16.55 -7.96 6.45
C PRO A 236 -17.10 -6.73 5.71
N PHE A 237 -16.88 -5.50 6.18
CA PHE A 237 -17.59 -4.30 5.74
C PHE A 237 -17.58 -4.06 4.22
N LEU A 238 -16.43 -4.17 3.55
CA LEU A 238 -16.31 -4.00 2.10
C LEU A 238 -15.64 -5.25 1.49
N GLN A 239 -16.39 -6.00 0.70
CA GLN A 239 -15.92 -7.23 0.06
C GLN A 239 -15.66 -7.01 -1.43
N TYR A 240 -14.40 -6.84 -1.81
CA TYR A 240 -14.03 -6.63 -3.20
C TYR A 240 -13.93 -7.92 -4.02
N LEU A 241 -13.66 -9.07 -3.40
CA LEU A 241 -13.50 -10.31 -4.15
C LEU A 241 -14.81 -10.73 -4.87
N PRO A 242 -14.76 -11.08 -6.17
CA PRO A 242 -15.93 -11.48 -6.96
C PRO A 242 -16.42 -12.89 -6.63
N ARG A 243 -17.17 -13.04 -5.54
CA ARG A 243 -17.68 -14.36 -5.12
C ARG A 243 -19.16 -14.58 -5.47
N PRO A 244 -19.55 -15.79 -5.93
CA PRO A 244 -20.95 -16.12 -6.21
C PRO A 244 -21.87 -16.05 -4.97
N ASP A 245 -21.32 -16.25 -3.78
CA ASP A 245 -22.01 -16.24 -2.49
C ASP A 245 -22.02 -14.86 -1.80
N LYS A 246 -21.53 -13.80 -2.46
CA LYS A 246 -21.45 -12.45 -1.87
C LYS A 246 -22.83 -11.99 -1.34
N PRO A 247 -22.96 -11.68 -0.03
CA PRO A 247 -24.24 -11.35 0.58
C PRO A 247 -24.74 -9.97 0.09
N LEU A 248 -26.07 -9.75 0.19
CA LEU A 248 -26.70 -8.53 -0.31
C LEU A 248 -26.14 -7.27 0.35
N TRP A 249 -25.91 -7.28 1.66
CA TRP A 249 -25.35 -6.13 2.37
C TRP A 249 -23.94 -5.78 1.89
N ALA A 250 -23.10 -6.76 1.52
CA ALA A 250 -21.76 -6.49 1.00
C ALA A 250 -21.82 -5.86 -0.40
N GLN A 251 -22.80 -6.26 -1.22
CA GLN A 251 -23.08 -5.62 -2.51
C GLN A 251 -23.56 -4.17 -2.35
N MET A 252 -24.17 -3.84 -1.21
CA MET A 252 -24.60 -2.48 -0.85
C MET A 252 -23.47 -1.61 -0.29
N GLY A 253 -22.21 -2.07 -0.32
CA GLY A 253 -21.04 -1.33 0.19
C GLY A 253 -20.94 0.11 -0.28
N ALA A 254 -21.41 0.40 -1.51
CA ALA A 254 -21.48 1.75 -2.06
C ALA A 254 -22.25 2.76 -1.19
N PHE A 255 -23.26 2.31 -0.45
CA PHE A 255 -24.12 3.17 0.37
C PHE A 255 -23.51 3.53 1.73
N PHE A 256 -22.56 2.74 2.23
CA PHE A 256 -22.02 2.91 3.58
C PHE A 256 -20.49 2.98 3.65
N TYR A 257 -19.75 2.76 2.55
CA TYR A 257 -18.30 2.93 2.56
C TYR A 257 -17.85 4.32 3.06
N PRO A 258 -18.58 5.46 2.85
CA PRO A 258 -18.12 6.74 3.39
C PRO A 258 -18.02 6.71 4.92
N ILE A 259 -18.91 5.97 5.59
CA ILE A 259 -18.87 5.78 7.04
C ILE A 259 -17.67 4.90 7.42
N VAL A 260 -17.45 3.79 6.72
CA VAL A 260 -16.28 2.92 6.94
C VAL A 260 -14.98 3.72 6.79
N PHE A 261 -14.88 4.52 5.74
CA PHE A 261 -13.71 5.35 5.43
C PHE A 261 -13.45 6.40 6.49
N LEU A 262 -14.51 7.03 7.00
CA LEU A 262 -14.43 8.04 8.06
C LEU A 262 -13.77 7.48 9.34
N PHE A 263 -14.04 6.22 9.68
CA PHE A 263 -13.54 5.60 10.91
C PHE A 263 -12.32 4.69 10.73
N THR A 264 -11.85 4.47 9.49
CA THR A 264 -10.76 3.50 9.22
C THR A 264 -9.50 3.81 10.01
N SER A 265 -8.99 5.05 9.98
CA SER A 265 -7.75 5.40 10.67
C SER A 265 -7.87 5.28 12.19
N LEU A 266 -8.99 5.70 12.78
CA LEU A 266 -9.23 5.51 14.22
C LEU A 266 -9.34 4.03 14.58
N GLY A 267 -10.01 3.23 13.75
CA GLY A 267 -10.08 1.78 13.92
C GLY A 267 -8.70 1.13 13.87
N CYS A 268 -7.85 1.52 12.92
CA CYS A 268 -6.46 1.09 12.84
C CYS A 268 -5.66 1.50 14.08
N MET A 269 -5.80 2.75 14.54
CA MET A 269 -5.12 3.25 15.74
C MET A 269 -5.53 2.47 16.99
N ILE A 270 -6.83 2.23 17.18
CA ILE A 270 -7.35 1.44 18.31
C ILE A 270 -6.84 0.01 18.22
N LYS A 271 -6.92 -0.62 17.04
CA LYS A 271 -6.42 -1.99 16.81
C LYS A 271 -4.93 -2.09 17.13
N GLU A 272 -4.13 -1.14 16.65
CA GLU A 272 -2.69 -1.04 16.91
C GLU A 272 -2.38 -1.04 18.40
N LEU A 273 -3.04 -0.13 19.15
CA LEU A 273 -2.85 0.03 20.58
C LEU A 273 -3.32 -1.18 21.38
N VAL A 274 -4.53 -1.70 21.10
CA VAL A 274 -5.08 -2.87 21.79
C VAL A 274 -4.20 -4.10 21.55
N CYS A 275 -3.82 -4.38 20.31
CA CYS A 275 -2.96 -5.52 19.99
C CYS A 275 -1.59 -5.39 20.65
N GLY A 276 -1.00 -4.18 20.67
CA GLY A 276 0.29 -3.96 21.31
C GLY A 276 0.24 -4.03 22.85
N ILE A 277 -0.79 -3.50 23.49
CA ILE A 277 -0.99 -3.57 24.96
C ILE A 277 -1.20 -5.02 25.40
N LEU A 278 -2.02 -5.77 24.67
CA LEU A 278 -2.34 -7.17 24.96
C LEU A 278 -1.27 -8.14 24.44
N LYS A 279 -0.23 -7.64 23.76
CA LYS A 279 0.84 -8.43 23.12
C LYS A 279 0.31 -9.54 22.20
N LEU A 280 -0.77 -9.25 21.47
CA LEU A 280 -1.32 -10.19 20.50
C LEU A 280 -0.31 -10.37 19.35
N ASP A 281 -0.10 -11.61 18.95
CA ASP A 281 0.82 -12.00 17.88
C ASP A 281 2.25 -11.46 18.03
N ASP A 282 2.74 -11.31 19.26
CA ASP A 282 4.07 -10.77 19.60
C ASP A 282 4.27 -9.30 19.18
N LYS A 283 3.16 -8.58 18.95
CA LYS A 283 3.19 -7.17 18.62
C LYS A 283 3.63 -6.34 19.82
N ASN A 284 4.56 -5.41 19.58
CA ASN A 284 5.07 -4.49 20.59
C ASN A 284 4.75 -3.04 20.22
N LEU A 285 4.45 -2.23 21.23
CA LEU A 285 4.36 -0.78 21.06
C LEU A 285 5.76 -0.16 20.98
N THR A 286 5.86 0.89 20.19
CA THR A 286 7.07 1.71 19.99
C THR A 286 6.75 3.17 20.29
N LEU A 287 7.78 4.02 20.35
CA LEU A 287 7.58 5.47 20.47
C LEU A 287 6.77 6.06 19.31
N ALA A 288 6.75 5.42 18.14
CA ALA A 288 5.95 5.86 17.00
C ALA A 288 4.44 5.79 17.28
N ASN A 289 4.00 4.93 18.21
CA ASN A 289 2.59 4.83 18.61
C ASN A 289 2.14 6.01 19.47
N ALA A 290 3.05 6.82 20.00
CA ALA A 290 2.73 8.04 20.76
C ALA A 290 2.52 9.27 19.86
N ILE A 291 3.01 9.24 18.61
CA ILE A 291 2.98 10.38 17.67
C ILE A 291 1.58 10.98 17.45
N PRO A 292 0.50 10.19 17.23
CA PRO A 292 -0.83 10.77 17.01
C PRO A 292 -1.31 11.68 18.17
N PHE A 293 -0.82 11.43 19.39
CA PHE A 293 -1.24 12.14 20.61
C PHE A 293 -0.46 13.44 20.85
N VAL A 294 0.65 13.67 20.14
CA VAL A 294 1.39 14.94 20.23
C VAL A 294 0.53 16.10 19.71
N LEU A 295 -0.24 15.85 18.65
CA LEU A 295 -1.07 16.85 18.01
C LEU A 295 -2.15 17.46 18.92
N PRO A 296 -3.04 16.69 19.60
CA PRO A 296 -4.05 17.28 20.47
C PRO A 296 -3.44 18.04 21.66
N ILE A 297 -2.28 17.61 22.17
CA ILE A 297 -1.54 18.35 23.21
C ILE A 297 -1.07 19.71 22.67
N TRP A 298 -0.48 19.71 21.48
CA TRP A 298 -0.04 20.93 20.79
C TRP A 298 -1.20 21.88 20.49
N MET A 299 -2.29 21.36 19.95
CA MET A 299 -3.52 22.11 19.66
C MET A 299 -4.10 22.73 20.93
N TRP A 300 -4.15 22.00 22.04
CA TRP A 300 -4.71 22.47 23.29
C TRP A 300 -3.85 23.60 23.91
N TYR A 301 -2.54 23.37 24.01
CA TYR A 301 -1.62 24.28 24.71
C TYR A 301 -1.58 25.69 24.09
N PHE A 302 -1.66 25.80 22.76
CA PHE A 302 -1.50 27.07 22.04
C PHE A 302 -2.80 27.74 21.59
N SER A 303 -3.97 27.11 21.80
CA SER A 303 -5.24 27.63 21.25
C SER A 303 -6.16 28.31 22.25
N GLY A 304 -6.02 27.99 23.55
CA GLY A 304 -6.96 28.43 24.59
C GLY A 304 -8.33 27.74 24.54
N LEU A 305 -8.52 26.73 23.67
CA LEU A 305 -9.76 25.95 23.61
C LEU A 305 -9.81 24.94 24.78
N PHE A 306 -10.98 24.74 25.36
CA PHE A 306 -11.18 23.75 26.41
C PHE A 306 -10.78 22.33 25.92
N LEU A 307 -10.09 21.55 26.76
CA LEU A 307 -9.45 20.30 26.35
C LEU A 307 -10.42 19.29 25.69
N PRO A 308 -11.60 18.98 26.27
CA PRO A 308 -12.59 18.13 25.60
C PRO A 308 -12.98 18.59 24.19
N TRP A 309 -13.14 19.90 23.97
CA TRP A 309 -13.41 20.44 22.62
C TRP A 309 -12.21 20.28 21.70
N THR A 310 -10.98 20.46 22.21
CA THR A 310 -9.76 20.19 21.43
C THR A 310 -9.68 18.73 20.99
N ILE A 311 -10.02 17.79 21.88
CA ILE A 311 -10.05 16.36 21.54
C ILE A 311 -11.08 16.10 20.44
N LEU A 312 -12.27 16.70 20.50
CA LEU A 312 -13.29 16.57 19.45
C LEU A 312 -12.81 17.12 18.10
N VAL A 313 -12.12 18.27 18.09
CA VAL A 313 -11.55 18.86 16.86
C VAL A 313 -10.45 17.95 16.28
N TRP A 314 -9.59 17.39 17.14
CA TRP A 314 -8.57 16.44 16.72
C TRP A 314 -9.17 15.17 16.11
N LEU A 315 -10.16 14.55 16.78
CA LEU A 315 -10.86 13.37 16.27
C LEU A 315 -11.54 13.67 14.93
N ALA A 316 -12.23 14.81 14.81
CA ALA A 316 -12.84 15.24 13.55
C ALA A 316 -11.80 15.42 12.44
N THR A 317 -10.64 16.00 12.75
CA THR A 317 -9.52 16.18 11.80
C THR A 317 -9.02 14.82 11.31
N VAL A 318 -8.79 13.87 12.21
CA VAL A 318 -8.36 12.50 11.86
C VAL A 318 -9.41 11.78 11.03
N MET A 319 -10.69 11.91 11.38
CA MET A 319 -11.80 11.29 10.64
C MET A 319 -11.94 11.86 9.22
N ILE A 320 -11.87 13.19 9.06
CA ILE A 320 -11.87 13.84 7.73
C ILE A 320 -10.66 13.37 6.92
N SER A 321 -9.48 13.35 7.53
CA SER A 321 -8.28 12.82 6.87
C SER A 321 -8.47 11.38 6.43
N SER A 322 -9.02 10.53 7.30
CA SER A 322 -9.32 9.12 7.01
C SER A 322 -10.27 8.98 5.83
N LEU A 323 -11.36 9.74 5.80
CA LEU A 323 -12.32 9.71 4.68
C LEU A 323 -11.63 9.98 3.34
N PHE A 324 -10.87 11.07 3.23
CA PHE A 324 -10.24 11.44 1.97
C PHE A 324 -9.05 10.56 1.62
N PHE A 325 -8.26 10.10 2.61
CA PHE A 325 -7.19 9.14 2.41
C PHE A 325 -7.73 7.85 1.79
N MET A 326 -8.82 7.30 2.35
CA MET A 326 -9.45 6.09 1.84
C MET A 326 -10.11 6.31 0.48
N ILE A 327 -10.74 7.47 0.23
CA ILE A 327 -11.24 7.83 -1.11
C ILE A 327 -10.09 7.80 -2.11
N PHE A 328 -8.99 8.51 -1.86
CA PHE A 328 -7.90 8.59 -2.82
C PHE A 328 -7.17 7.26 -3.00
N GLY A 329 -6.90 6.54 -1.90
CA GLY A 329 -6.17 5.26 -1.89
C GLY A 329 -6.97 4.10 -2.50
N LEU A 330 -8.22 3.88 -2.07
CA LEU A 330 -9.02 2.78 -2.61
C LEU A 330 -9.50 3.05 -4.05
N THR A 331 -9.62 4.32 -4.45
CA THR A 331 -9.83 4.68 -5.86
C THR A 331 -8.53 4.91 -6.62
N ALA A 332 -7.34 4.61 -6.06
CA ALA A 332 -6.04 4.80 -6.71
C ALA A 332 -5.79 3.88 -7.91
N GLY A 333 -6.84 3.28 -8.44
CA GLY A 333 -6.76 2.44 -9.61
C GLY A 333 -6.78 0.95 -9.29
N HIS A 334 -6.77 0.53 -8.02
CA HIS A 334 -6.79 -0.90 -7.65
C HIS A 334 -8.17 -1.54 -7.63
N HIS A 335 -9.22 -0.78 -7.30
CA HIS A 335 -10.54 -1.36 -7.09
C HIS A 335 -11.54 -1.14 -8.20
N ALA A 336 -11.08 -0.94 -9.44
CA ALA A 336 -11.96 -0.89 -10.58
C ALA A 336 -12.58 -2.26 -10.90
N HIS A 337 -13.85 -2.31 -11.31
CA HIS A 337 -14.52 -3.56 -11.70
C HIS A 337 -13.92 -4.27 -12.92
N THR A 338 -13.04 -3.60 -13.64
CA THR A 338 -12.26 -4.12 -14.76
C THR A 338 -10.91 -4.70 -14.34
N ASN A 339 -10.49 -4.50 -13.10
CA ASN A 339 -9.23 -5.04 -12.61
C ASN A 339 -9.36 -6.51 -12.27
N PHE A 340 -8.20 -7.17 -12.30
CA PHE A 340 -8.02 -8.50 -11.78
C PHE A 340 -8.20 -8.49 -10.27
N PHE A 341 -8.96 -9.46 -9.79
CA PHE A 341 -9.06 -9.86 -8.40
C PHE A 341 -9.06 -11.38 -8.29
N GLU A 342 -8.63 -11.86 -7.12
CA GLU A 342 -8.77 -13.27 -6.78
C GLU A 342 -10.20 -13.78 -7.01
N GLY A 343 -10.31 -14.87 -7.78
CA GLY A 343 -11.57 -15.40 -8.31
C GLY A 343 -11.73 -15.17 -9.81
N ASP A 344 -11.06 -14.19 -10.40
CA ASP A 344 -11.01 -13.99 -11.85
C ASP A 344 -10.15 -15.06 -12.53
N VAL A 345 -10.34 -15.28 -13.83
CA VAL A 345 -9.46 -16.15 -14.62
C VAL A 345 -8.24 -15.34 -15.05
N PRO A 346 -7.02 -15.64 -14.57
CA PRO A 346 -5.82 -14.91 -14.97
C PRO A 346 -5.45 -15.24 -16.42
N ARG A 347 -4.56 -14.43 -17.01
CA ARG A 347 -3.99 -14.67 -18.35
C ARG A 347 -3.36 -16.07 -18.43
N GLU A 348 -2.58 -16.41 -17.41
CA GLU A 348 -1.84 -17.67 -17.31
C GLU A 348 -1.79 -18.13 -15.85
N GLU A 349 -1.50 -19.41 -15.61
CA GLU A 349 -1.38 -19.97 -14.25
C GLU A 349 -0.10 -19.51 -13.54
N THR A 350 0.90 -19.10 -14.32
CA THR A 350 2.17 -18.56 -13.89
C THR A 350 2.40 -17.32 -14.75
N LEU A 351 2.61 -16.17 -14.14
CA LEU A 351 2.48 -14.87 -14.81
C LEU A 351 3.65 -13.97 -14.46
N ASP A 352 4.15 -13.21 -15.43
CA ASP A 352 5.12 -12.14 -15.17
C ASP A 352 4.53 -11.15 -14.15
N TRP A 353 5.29 -10.86 -13.10
CA TRP A 353 4.81 -10.01 -12.01
C TRP A 353 4.38 -8.61 -12.48
N GLY A 354 5.10 -8.02 -13.43
CA GLY A 354 4.78 -6.70 -13.96
C GLY A 354 3.48 -6.69 -14.78
N ILE A 355 3.18 -7.79 -15.50
CA ILE A 355 1.88 -7.95 -16.18
C ILE A 355 0.74 -8.06 -15.17
N HIS A 356 0.93 -8.78 -14.06
CA HIS A 356 -0.05 -8.84 -12.97
C HIS A 356 -0.35 -7.45 -12.37
N GLN A 357 0.67 -6.62 -12.18
CA GLN A 357 0.49 -5.23 -11.74
C GLN A 357 -0.37 -4.43 -12.73
N LEU A 358 -0.15 -4.56 -14.05
CA LEU A 358 -0.99 -3.90 -15.05
C LEU A 358 -2.43 -4.43 -15.09
N ASP A 359 -2.65 -5.70 -14.79
CA ASP A 359 -3.99 -6.31 -14.72
C ASP A 359 -4.76 -5.91 -13.45
N SER A 360 -4.05 -5.57 -12.38
CA SER A 360 -4.64 -5.16 -11.10
C SER A 360 -4.79 -3.65 -10.94
N ILE A 361 -4.29 -2.84 -11.89
CA ILE A 361 -4.32 -1.37 -11.83
C ILE A 361 -4.95 -0.76 -13.08
N VAL A 362 -5.69 0.34 -12.88
CA VAL A 362 -6.06 1.32 -13.92
C VAL A 362 -5.58 2.70 -13.50
N GLU A 363 -4.73 3.33 -14.30
CA GLU A 363 -4.10 4.61 -13.98
C GLU A 363 -5.09 5.78 -14.07
N ARG A 364 -5.04 6.71 -13.11
CA ARG A 364 -5.92 7.89 -13.13
C ARG A 364 -5.26 9.05 -13.87
N ILE A 365 -5.71 9.33 -15.08
CA ILE A 365 -5.09 10.35 -15.95
C ILE A 365 -5.20 11.78 -15.41
N ASP A 366 -6.17 12.06 -14.53
CA ASP A 366 -6.34 13.38 -13.92
C ASP A 366 -5.25 13.73 -12.89
N TYR A 367 -4.52 12.71 -12.42
CA TYR A 367 -3.44 12.80 -11.44
C TYR A 367 -2.06 12.45 -12.03
N ALA A 368 -2.01 11.44 -12.91
CA ALA A 368 -0.78 10.98 -13.55
C ALA A 368 -0.01 12.11 -14.25
N GLY A 369 1.31 12.13 -14.05
CA GLY A 369 2.22 13.12 -14.64
C GLY A 369 2.32 14.46 -13.89
N ASP A 370 1.40 14.76 -12.98
CA ASP A 370 1.45 15.95 -12.12
C ASP A 370 2.03 15.58 -10.75
N HIS A 371 3.24 16.06 -10.48
CA HIS A 371 3.98 15.68 -9.29
C HIS A 371 3.23 15.97 -7.97
N PHE A 372 2.62 17.15 -7.83
CA PHE A 372 1.95 17.53 -6.59
C PHE A 372 0.70 16.69 -6.37
N LYS A 373 -0.08 16.49 -7.44
CA LYS A 373 -1.24 15.61 -7.43
C LYS A 373 -0.86 14.16 -7.11
N SER A 374 0.19 13.64 -7.73
CA SER A 374 0.66 12.28 -7.50
C SER A 374 1.06 12.06 -6.04
N LEU A 375 1.91 12.94 -5.52
CA LEU A 375 2.44 12.87 -4.17
C LEU A 375 1.36 13.05 -3.08
N THR A 376 0.30 13.81 -3.36
CA THR A 376 -0.76 14.11 -2.36
C THR A 376 -2.03 13.28 -2.53
N ARG A 377 -2.19 12.53 -3.63
CA ARG A 377 -3.45 11.83 -3.96
C ARG A 377 -3.27 10.46 -4.62
N PHE A 378 -2.10 9.81 -4.51
CA PHE A 378 -1.82 8.51 -5.15
C PHE A 378 -1.94 8.54 -6.67
N GLY A 379 -1.26 9.48 -7.32
CA GLY A 379 -1.07 9.47 -8.78
C GLY A 379 0.19 8.68 -9.16
N ASP A 380 0.43 8.54 -10.46
CA ASP A 380 1.49 7.67 -11.01
C ASP A 380 1.44 6.24 -10.47
N HIS A 381 0.24 5.73 -10.19
CA HIS A 381 0.07 4.60 -9.31
C HIS A 381 0.58 3.29 -9.92
N SER A 382 0.43 3.11 -11.24
CA SER A 382 0.98 1.94 -11.91
C SER A 382 2.50 1.90 -11.86
N LEU A 383 3.15 3.05 -12.07
CA LEU A 383 4.61 3.16 -11.98
C LEU A 383 5.10 3.05 -10.53
N HIS A 384 4.34 3.59 -9.58
CA HIS A 384 4.61 3.43 -8.15
C HIS A 384 4.57 1.96 -7.75
N HIS A 385 3.58 1.20 -8.21
CA HIS A 385 3.50 -0.24 -7.94
C HIS A 385 4.65 -1.02 -8.59
N LEU A 386 5.01 -0.69 -9.83
CA LEU A 386 6.13 -1.34 -10.50
C LEU A 386 7.50 -1.00 -9.86
N PHE A 387 7.64 0.22 -9.33
CA PHE A 387 8.90 0.75 -8.79
C PHE A 387 8.68 1.55 -7.49
N PRO A 388 8.29 0.89 -6.38
CA PRO A 388 7.83 1.57 -5.17
C PRO A 388 8.90 2.38 -4.46
N THR A 389 10.18 2.07 -4.68
CA THR A 389 11.32 2.79 -4.09
C THR A 389 11.69 4.07 -4.84
N LEU A 390 11.14 4.29 -6.03
CA LEU A 390 11.31 5.54 -6.77
C LEU A 390 10.33 6.59 -6.26
N ASP A 391 10.82 7.82 -6.17
CA ASP A 391 10.03 8.93 -5.67
C ASP A 391 9.01 9.40 -6.72
N HIS A 392 7.83 9.85 -6.29
CA HIS A 392 6.82 10.42 -7.20
C HIS A 392 7.34 11.57 -8.09
N ALA A 393 8.41 12.27 -7.70
CA ALA A 393 9.03 13.27 -8.57
C ALA A 393 9.69 12.63 -9.82
N GLU A 394 10.19 11.40 -9.68
CA GLU A 394 10.90 10.64 -10.72
C GLU A 394 9.94 9.87 -11.64
N LEU A 395 8.86 9.30 -11.08
CA LEU A 395 7.96 8.38 -11.79
C LEU A 395 7.42 8.96 -13.10
N LYS A 396 7.00 10.23 -13.10
CA LYS A 396 6.41 10.86 -14.30
C LYS A 396 7.28 10.84 -15.55
N TYR A 397 8.61 10.69 -15.42
CA TYR A 397 9.54 10.62 -16.55
C TYR A 397 9.63 9.23 -17.17
N LEU A 398 9.03 8.22 -16.54
CA LEU A 398 9.10 6.81 -16.95
C LEU A 398 7.93 6.40 -17.84
N TYR A 399 6.88 7.21 -17.98
CA TYR A 399 5.73 6.90 -18.82
C TYR A 399 6.09 6.58 -20.27
N PRO A 400 6.93 7.36 -20.98
CA PRO A 400 7.32 7.02 -22.35
C PRO A 400 7.97 5.63 -22.44
N THR A 401 8.84 5.31 -21.47
CA THR A 401 9.50 4.01 -21.39
C THR A 401 8.50 2.89 -21.12
N LEU A 402 7.52 3.11 -20.24
CA LEU A 402 6.47 2.14 -19.96
C LEU A 402 5.57 1.89 -21.18
N PHE A 403 5.15 2.94 -21.89
CA PHE A 403 4.28 2.80 -23.07
C PHE A 403 4.95 2.01 -24.20
N GLU A 404 6.18 2.38 -24.55
CA GLU A 404 6.98 1.64 -25.54
C GLU A 404 7.16 0.17 -25.13
N HIS A 405 7.31 -0.09 -23.82
CA HIS A 405 7.47 -1.44 -23.31
C HIS A 405 6.17 -2.25 -23.34
N CYS A 406 5.04 -1.64 -23.01
CA CYS A 406 3.72 -2.25 -23.13
C CYS A 406 3.44 -2.70 -24.58
N GLU A 407 3.78 -1.86 -25.57
CA GLU A 407 3.63 -2.21 -26.99
C GLU A 407 4.44 -3.47 -27.37
N LYS A 408 5.70 -3.56 -26.92
CA LYS A 408 6.56 -4.74 -27.16
C LYS A 408 5.92 -6.05 -26.67
N PHE A 409 5.22 -6.00 -25.54
CA PHE A 409 4.60 -7.18 -24.91
C PHE A 409 3.11 -7.33 -25.25
N GLU A 410 2.62 -6.62 -26.26
CA GLU A 410 1.21 -6.65 -26.70
C GLU A 410 0.22 -6.41 -25.53
N THR A 411 0.60 -5.53 -24.61
CA THR A 411 -0.22 -5.10 -23.46
C THR A 411 -0.39 -3.59 -23.48
N GLN A 412 -1.16 -3.05 -22.54
CA GLN A 412 -1.40 -1.62 -22.45
C GLN A 412 -1.53 -1.17 -21.00
N LEU A 413 -1.13 0.07 -20.74
CA LEU A 413 -1.53 0.74 -19.51
C LEU A 413 -2.99 1.15 -19.63
N ARG A 414 -3.86 0.52 -18.85
CA ARG A 414 -5.27 0.91 -18.81
C ARG A 414 -5.45 2.17 -17.98
N THR A 415 -6.34 3.05 -18.43
CA THR A 415 -6.55 4.37 -17.80
C THR A 415 -8.00 4.62 -17.43
N THR A 416 -8.22 5.51 -16.47
CA THR A 416 -9.54 5.98 -16.01
C THR A 416 -9.46 7.42 -15.52
N THR A 417 -10.59 8.03 -15.19
CA THR A 417 -10.69 9.31 -14.46
C THR A 417 -11.02 9.08 -13.00
N PHE A 418 -10.83 10.08 -12.14
CA PHE A 418 -11.20 9.99 -10.72
C PHE A 418 -12.68 9.60 -10.51
N TYR A 419 -13.59 10.27 -11.22
CA TYR A 419 -15.02 10.01 -11.10
C TYR A 419 -15.40 8.62 -11.63
N ASN A 420 -14.78 8.19 -12.73
CA ASN A 420 -14.99 6.83 -13.23
C ASN A 420 -14.44 5.78 -12.25
N ALA A 421 -13.33 6.05 -11.56
CA ALA A 421 -12.79 5.16 -10.53
C ALA A 421 -13.78 4.98 -9.35
N LEU A 422 -14.42 6.06 -8.87
CA LEU A 422 -15.46 5.99 -7.83
C LEU A 422 -16.65 5.10 -8.23
N ILE A 423 -17.13 5.28 -9.47
CA ILE A 423 -18.23 4.46 -10.02
C ILE A 423 -17.77 3.00 -10.18
N SER A 424 -16.56 2.80 -10.70
CA SER A 424 -15.96 1.50 -10.97
C SER A 424 -15.75 0.68 -9.69
N GLN A 425 -15.35 1.34 -8.60
CA GLN A 425 -15.24 0.75 -7.27
C GLN A 425 -16.59 0.27 -6.74
N SER A 426 -17.64 1.10 -6.90
CA SER A 426 -19.00 0.73 -6.52
C SER A 426 -19.48 -0.50 -7.31
N LYS A 427 -19.17 -0.58 -8.61
CA LYS A 427 -19.43 -1.76 -9.43
C LYS A 427 -18.66 -2.99 -8.95
N GLN A 428 -17.43 -2.83 -8.47
CA GLN A 428 -16.64 -3.94 -7.95
C GLN A 428 -17.24 -4.54 -6.68
N LEU A 429 -17.76 -3.71 -5.78
CA LEU A 429 -18.46 -4.19 -4.57
C LEU A 429 -19.67 -5.07 -4.93
N ILE A 430 -20.39 -4.74 -6.02
CA ILE A 430 -21.53 -5.52 -6.53
C ILE A 430 -21.07 -6.78 -7.30
N ARG A 431 -19.85 -6.79 -7.86
CA ARG A 431 -19.38 -7.86 -8.75
C ARG A 431 -19.37 -9.22 -8.04
N LYS A 432 -20.06 -10.19 -8.64
CA LYS A 432 -20.13 -11.60 -8.19
C LYS A 432 -19.58 -12.59 -9.20
N ARG A 433 -19.37 -12.15 -10.44
CA ARG A 433 -18.93 -12.98 -11.55
C ARG A 433 -17.45 -12.69 -11.83
N PRO A 434 -16.67 -13.73 -12.17
CA PRO A 434 -15.27 -13.55 -12.52
C PRO A 434 -15.13 -12.87 -13.88
N ASN A 435 -14.13 -12.01 -14.01
CA ASN A 435 -13.62 -11.56 -15.29
C ASN A 435 -12.70 -12.63 -15.89
N ASN A 436 -12.51 -12.61 -17.22
CA ASN A 436 -11.62 -13.52 -17.91
C ASN A 436 -10.52 -12.76 -18.64
N PHE A 437 -9.28 -12.85 -18.14
CA PHE A 437 -8.11 -12.19 -18.70
C PHE A 437 -7.39 -13.04 -19.77
N LYS A 438 -7.74 -14.31 -19.97
CA LYS A 438 -7.19 -15.15 -21.07
C LYS A 438 -7.64 -14.66 -22.44
N GLN A 439 -8.85 -14.16 -22.52
CA GLN A 439 -9.38 -13.60 -23.76
C GLN A 439 -8.71 -12.25 -23.95
N LYS A 440 -7.76 -12.16 -24.91
CA LYS A 440 -7.21 -10.87 -25.36
C LYS A 440 -8.40 -9.96 -25.61
N VAL A 441 -8.55 -8.96 -24.76
CA VAL A 441 -9.64 -8.02 -24.87
C VAL A 441 -9.38 -7.24 -26.17
N LYS A 442 -10.06 -7.61 -27.25
CA LYS A 442 -10.29 -6.71 -28.38
C LYS A 442 -11.19 -5.61 -27.83
N GLN A 443 -10.61 -4.61 -27.18
CA GLN A 443 -11.37 -3.44 -26.75
C GLN A 443 -11.42 -2.47 -27.92
N SER A 444 -12.63 -2.27 -28.41
CA SER A 444 -13.03 -1.20 -29.32
C SER A 444 -12.55 0.15 -28.78
N SER A 445 -11.90 0.89 -29.68
CA SER A 445 -11.51 2.30 -29.59
C SER A 445 -12.50 3.21 -28.90
#